data_AF-A0A0C9VUQ5-F1
#
_entry.id   AF-A0A0C9VUQ5-F1
#
_cell.length_a   1.000
_cell.length_b   1.000
_cell.length_c   1.000
_cell.angle_alpha   90.00
_cell.angle_beta   90.00
_cell.angle_gamma   90.00
#
_symmetry.space_group_name_H-M   'P 1'
#
loop_
_entity.id
_entity.type
_entity.pdbx_description
1 polymer ?
#
loop_
_entity_poly.entity_id
_entity_poly.type
_entity_poly.pdbx_seq_one_letter_code
_entity_poly.pdbx_strand_id
1 'polypeptide(L)'
;MALLSNGQYRIFNAQFTTQDADLLLGSPTAAIAGVTDNSDSFNMVWNLTNIASQVNQFTLTNAAPTAQGAYASIDQTIIGAGVHGSSNAAIWTLLPAAQSGQYQIMAPSAVATVPSGLVWSLASGEGTQITLASIALNDLSQVWTFQPQSGNVARGLDELD
;
A
#
# COMPACT_ATOMS: atom_id res chain seq x y z
N MET A 1 12.98 -3.77 15.90
CA MET A 1 12.14 -3.97 14.70
C MET A 1 12.27 -2.70 13.87
N ALA A 2 12.70 -2.79 12.61
CA ALA A 2 12.92 -1.60 11.78
C ALA A 2 11.59 -1.14 11.17
N LEU A 3 11.26 0.15 11.32
CA LEU A 3 10.21 0.79 10.53
C LEU A 3 10.58 0.70 9.04
N LEU A 4 9.59 0.59 8.15
CA LEU A 4 9.82 0.83 6.72
C LEU A 4 10.31 2.27 6.54
N SER A 5 11.42 2.47 5.84
CA SER A 5 11.93 3.80 5.51
C SER A 5 11.10 4.45 4.41
N ASN A 6 11.14 5.78 4.30
CA ASN A 6 10.57 6.46 3.14
C ASN A 6 11.21 5.90 1.85
N GLY A 7 10.42 5.77 0.78
CA GLY A 7 10.91 5.24 -0.49
C GLY A 7 9.83 4.70 -1.41
N GLN A 8 10.25 4.12 -2.52
CA GLN A 8 9.38 3.46 -3.49
C GLN A 8 9.30 1.97 -3.20
N TYR A 9 8.08 1.44 -3.20
CA TYR A 9 7.79 0.05 -2.88
C TYR A 9 6.78 -0.54 -3.84
N ARG A 10 6.88 -1.85 -3.99
CA ARG A 10 5.81 -2.73 -4.47
C ARG A 10 5.25 -3.49 -3.28
N ILE A 11 3.94 -3.72 -3.26
CA ILE A 11 3.21 -4.15 -2.07
C ILE A 11 2.46 -5.44 -2.38
N PHE A 12 3.08 -6.56 -2.05
CA PHE A 12 2.58 -7.89 -2.39
C PHE A 12 1.72 -8.48 -1.28
N ASN A 13 0.67 -9.20 -1.66
CA ASN A 13 -0.16 -9.94 -0.72
C ASN A 13 0.51 -11.27 -0.34
N ALA A 14 0.42 -11.68 0.94
CA ALA A 14 1.04 -12.91 1.42
C ALA A 14 0.26 -14.18 1.05
N GLN A 15 -1.05 -14.10 0.84
CA GLN A 15 -1.85 -15.23 0.37
C GLN A 15 -1.76 -15.39 -1.15
N PHE A 16 -1.86 -14.28 -1.87
CA PHE A 16 -1.76 -14.22 -3.33
C PHE A 16 -0.39 -13.67 -3.71
N THR A 17 0.65 -14.51 -3.59
CA THR A 17 2.06 -14.08 -3.62
C THR A 17 2.53 -13.47 -4.94
N THR A 18 1.75 -13.63 -6.02
CA THR A 18 2.02 -13.02 -7.33
C THR A 18 1.25 -11.71 -7.54
N GLN A 19 0.45 -11.27 -6.56
CA GLN A 19 -0.44 -10.12 -6.69
C GLN A 19 0.12 -8.93 -5.90
N ASP A 20 0.31 -7.84 -6.64
CA ASP A 20 0.74 -6.54 -6.16
C ASP A 20 -0.47 -5.60 -6.07
N ALA A 21 -0.38 -4.59 -5.20
CA ALA A 21 -1.36 -3.52 -5.16
C ALA A 21 -1.18 -2.60 -6.38
N ASP A 22 -2.10 -2.68 -7.33
CA ASP A 22 -2.13 -1.87 -8.55
C ASP A 22 -3.22 -0.80 -8.46
N LEU A 23 -2.89 0.45 -8.80
CA LEU A 23 -3.90 1.47 -9.07
C LEU A 23 -4.45 1.27 -10.48
N LEU A 24 -5.64 0.67 -10.58
CA LEU A 24 -6.16 0.17 -11.85
C LEU A 24 -6.15 1.23 -12.94
N LEU A 25 -5.64 0.85 -14.11
CA LEU A 25 -5.54 1.68 -15.31
C LEU A 25 -4.69 2.96 -15.13
N GLY A 26 -3.96 3.09 -14.01
CA GLY A 26 -3.16 4.29 -13.72
C GLY A 26 -4.02 5.54 -13.58
N SER A 27 -5.27 5.40 -13.15
CA SER A 27 -6.22 6.50 -13.01
C SER A 27 -6.27 7.02 -11.56
N PRO A 28 -6.21 8.35 -11.32
CA PRO A 28 -6.12 8.92 -9.98
C PRO A 28 -7.26 8.57 -9.02
N THR A 29 -8.41 8.13 -9.55
CA THR A 29 -9.61 7.79 -8.76
C THR A 29 -10.00 6.32 -8.86
N ALA A 30 -9.18 5.49 -9.50
CA ALA A 30 -9.51 4.09 -9.71
C ALA A 30 -9.37 3.26 -8.44
N ALA A 31 -10.01 2.10 -8.43
CA ALA A 31 -9.82 1.09 -7.39
C ALA A 31 -8.35 0.66 -7.33
N ILE A 32 -7.89 0.34 -6.12
CA ILE A 32 -6.62 -0.33 -5.90
C ILE A 32 -6.90 -1.82 -5.74
N ALA A 33 -6.29 -2.65 -6.57
CA ALA A 33 -6.61 -4.06 -6.71
C ALA A 33 -5.36 -4.94 -6.69
N GLY A 34 -5.55 -6.23 -6.38
CA GLY A 34 -4.51 -7.24 -6.56
C GLY A 34 -4.36 -7.58 -8.04
N VAL A 35 -3.22 -7.27 -8.64
CA VAL A 35 -2.92 -7.56 -10.05
C VAL A 35 -1.59 -8.31 -10.13
N THR A 36 -1.50 -9.25 -11.07
CA THR A 36 -0.30 -10.05 -11.32
C THR A 36 0.86 -9.11 -11.54
N ASP A 37 1.97 -9.40 -10.85
CA ASP A 37 3.22 -8.68 -10.97
C ASP A 37 3.54 -8.33 -12.43
N ASN A 38 3.62 -7.03 -12.71
CA ASN A 38 4.23 -6.48 -13.90
C ASN A 38 5.30 -5.46 -13.50
N SER A 39 6.57 -5.85 -13.60
CA SER A 39 7.72 -5.01 -13.23
C SER A 39 7.82 -3.69 -14.01
N ASP A 40 7.19 -3.62 -15.18
CA ASP A 40 7.21 -2.43 -16.04
C ASP A 40 6.08 -1.44 -15.69
N SER A 41 5.15 -1.83 -14.82
CA SER A 41 3.98 -1.02 -14.45
C SER A 41 4.28 -0.07 -13.30
N PHE A 42 4.32 1.23 -13.58
CA PHE A 42 4.37 2.25 -12.53
C PHE A 42 3.09 2.34 -11.69
N ASN A 43 1.97 1.77 -12.15
CA ASN A 43 0.71 1.71 -11.39
C ASN A 43 0.83 0.84 -10.13
N MET A 44 1.83 -0.05 -10.11
CA MET A 44 2.13 -0.96 -8.99
C MET A 44 3.19 -0.40 -8.03
N VAL A 45 3.75 0.77 -8.35
CA VAL A 45 4.81 1.40 -7.54
C VAL A 45 4.20 2.49 -6.66
N TRP A 46 4.48 2.40 -5.37
CA TRP A 46 3.96 3.31 -4.35
C TRP A 46 5.09 4.01 -3.60
N ASN A 47 4.99 5.34 -3.52
CA ASN A 47 5.84 6.14 -2.66
C ASN A 47 5.28 6.09 -1.23
N LEU A 48 6.02 5.46 -0.32
CA LEU A 48 5.73 5.46 1.11
C LEU A 48 6.40 6.68 1.75
N THR A 49 5.61 7.49 2.45
CA THR A 49 6.10 8.62 3.24
C THR A 49 5.61 8.50 4.68
N ASN A 50 6.53 8.28 5.61
CA ASN A 50 6.28 8.23 7.05
C ASN A 50 5.86 9.61 7.59
N ILE A 51 4.95 9.59 8.56
CA ILE A 51 4.52 10.78 9.30
C ILE A 51 5.50 10.99 10.47
N ALA A 52 6.33 12.03 10.38
CA ALA A 52 7.45 12.26 11.30
C ALA A 52 7.06 12.31 12.80
N SER A 53 5.83 12.72 13.11
CA SER A 53 5.32 12.86 14.48
C SER A 53 4.56 11.63 15.00
N GLN A 54 4.42 10.56 14.21
CA GLN A 54 3.55 9.43 14.53
C GLN A 54 4.26 8.10 14.22
N VAL A 55 4.29 7.21 15.19
CA VAL A 55 4.94 5.90 15.04
C VAL A 55 4.13 5.02 14.09
N ASN A 56 4.81 4.39 13.13
CA ASN A 56 4.23 3.46 12.14
C ASN A 56 3.12 4.05 11.24
N GLN A 57 2.96 5.38 11.21
CA GLN A 57 1.98 6.01 10.35
C GLN A 57 2.63 6.52 9.06
N PHE A 58 1.93 6.33 7.94
CA PHE A 58 2.44 6.68 6.63
C PHE A 58 1.32 7.04 5.66
N THR A 59 1.71 7.67 4.56
CA THR A 59 0.89 7.85 3.36
C THR A 59 1.48 7.03 2.22
N LEU A 60 0.63 6.62 1.28
CA LEU A 60 1.03 5.98 0.02
C LEU A 60 0.55 6.85 -1.14
N THR A 61 1.46 7.25 -2.02
CA THR A 61 1.13 7.96 -3.26
C THR A 61 1.62 7.14 -4.44
N ASN A 62 0.75 6.91 -5.43
CA ASN A 62 1.10 6.15 -6.61
C ASN A 62 2.18 6.86 -7.44
N ALA A 63 3.12 6.08 -8.01
CA ALA A 63 4.23 6.61 -8.79
C ALA A 63 3.92 6.73 -10.29
N ALA A 64 2.75 6.25 -10.77
CA ALA A 64 2.38 6.36 -12.16
C ALA A 64 2.30 7.84 -12.61
N PRO A 65 2.92 8.21 -13.74
CA PRO A 65 2.86 9.57 -14.27
C PRO A 65 1.43 10.07 -14.52
N THR A 66 0.52 9.19 -14.91
CA THR A 66 -0.90 9.50 -15.17
C THR A 66 -1.74 9.61 -13.89
N ALA A 67 -1.22 9.12 -12.76
CA ALA A 67 -1.86 9.17 -11.45
C ALA A 67 -1.08 10.02 -10.45
N GLN A 68 -0.32 11.01 -10.93
CA GLN A 68 0.52 11.83 -10.05
C GLN A 68 -0.34 12.50 -8.96
N GLY A 69 0.05 12.30 -7.70
CA GLY A 69 -0.68 12.82 -6.55
C GLY A 69 -1.88 11.97 -6.11
N ALA A 70 -2.11 10.80 -6.72
CA ALA A 70 -3.11 9.85 -6.26
C ALA A 70 -2.63 9.09 -5.03
N TYR A 71 -3.20 9.39 -3.88
CA TYR A 71 -3.00 8.68 -2.63
C TYR A 71 -3.87 7.42 -2.56
N ALA A 72 -3.36 6.35 -1.96
CA ALA A 72 -4.22 5.26 -1.53
C ALA A 72 -5.14 5.76 -0.41
N SER A 73 -6.46 5.64 -0.61
CA SER A 73 -7.48 6.24 0.24
C SER A 73 -8.74 5.37 0.32
N ILE A 74 -9.67 5.81 1.16
CA ILE A 74 -11.00 5.22 1.41
C ILE A 74 -12.01 6.35 1.63
N ASP A 75 -13.26 6.14 1.23
CA ASP A 75 -14.32 7.13 1.47
C ASP A 75 -14.85 7.04 2.91
N GLN A 76 -14.87 5.82 3.46
CA GLN A 76 -15.44 5.50 4.76
C GLN A 76 -14.67 4.35 5.42
N THR A 77 -14.44 4.44 6.72
CA THR A 77 -13.80 3.38 7.51
C THR A 77 -14.83 2.32 7.96
N ILE A 78 -15.35 1.54 7.01
CA ILE A 78 -16.31 0.45 7.24
C ILE A 78 -15.85 -0.86 6.59
N ILE A 79 -16.33 -2.01 7.07
CA ILE A 79 -16.05 -3.31 6.45
C ILE A 79 -16.56 -3.32 4.99
N GLY A 80 -15.73 -3.83 4.09
CA GLY A 80 -16.03 -3.90 2.65
C GLY A 80 -15.76 -2.60 1.90
N ALA A 81 -15.35 -1.51 2.57
CA ALA A 81 -14.96 -0.28 1.88
C ALA A 81 -13.77 -0.56 0.96
N GLY A 82 -13.91 -0.19 -0.32
CA GLY A 82 -12.88 -0.34 -1.33
C GLY A 82 -11.78 0.69 -1.18
N VAL A 83 -10.53 0.24 -1.22
CA VAL A 83 -9.37 1.12 -1.32
C VAL A 83 -9.28 1.62 -2.76
N HIS A 84 -9.00 2.90 -2.94
CA HIS A 84 -8.96 3.56 -4.24
C HIS A 84 -7.96 4.73 -4.23
N GLY A 85 -7.59 5.21 -5.42
CA GLY A 85 -6.80 6.44 -5.58
C GLY A 85 -7.61 7.68 -5.22
N SER A 86 -6.99 8.68 -4.60
CA SER A 86 -7.65 9.96 -4.30
C SER A 86 -6.65 11.10 -4.26
N SER A 87 -7.08 12.34 -4.50
CA SER A 87 -6.26 13.53 -4.21
C SER A 87 -6.13 13.80 -2.71
N ASN A 88 -6.98 13.17 -1.88
CA ASN A 88 -6.95 13.29 -0.43
C ASN A 88 -6.09 12.19 0.18
N ALA A 89 -5.04 12.59 0.89
CA ALA A 89 -4.16 11.66 1.60
C ALA A 89 -4.87 11.00 2.79
N ALA A 90 -4.90 9.66 2.79
CA ALA A 90 -5.25 8.87 3.96
C ALA A 90 -3.98 8.51 4.74
N ILE A 91 -4.01 8.64 6.06
CA ILE A 91 -2.92 8.21 6.94
C ILE A 91 -3.18 6.78 7.40
N TRP A 92 -2.36 5.85 6.93
CA TRP A 92 -2.41 4.44 7.25
C TRP A 92 -1.50 4.13 8.43
N THR A 93 -1.80 3.06 9.17
CA THR A 93 -0.92 2.55 10.23
C THR A 93 -0.39 1.17 9.86
N LEU A 94 0.91 0.96 9.97
CA LEU A 94 1.56 -0.33 9.72
C LEU A 94 1.58 -1.16 11.01
N LEU A 95 0.96 -2.34 10.98
CA LEU A 95 0.98 -3.30 12.08
C LEU A 95 1.87 -4.50 11.71
N PRO A 96 2.80 -4.93 12.57
CA PRO A 96 3.58 -6.14 12.32
C PRO A 96 2.70 -7.38 12.28
N ALA A 97 2.94 -8.27 11.30
CA ALA A 97 2.34 -9.59 11.26
C ALA A 97 3.23 -10.64 11.98
N ALA A 98 2.79 -11.90 11.97
CA ALA A 98 3.50 -13.00 12.66
C ALA A 98 4.91 -13.28 12.11
N GLN A 99 5.16 -13.01 10.83
CA GLN A 99 6.46 -13.21 10.21
C GLN A 99 7.21 -11.88 10.05
N SER A 100 8.53 -11.90 10.23
CA SER A 100 9.38 -10.72 10.06
C SER A 100 9.29 -10.21 8.60
N GLY A 101 9.10 -8.90 8.44
CA GLY A 101 8.97 -8.26 7.12
C GLY A 101 7.56 -8.33 6.51
N GLN A 102 6.60 -8.91 7.23
CA GLN A 102 5.18 -8.92 6.87
C GLN A 102 4.38 -7.98 7.78
N TYR A 103 3.36 -7.35 7.20
CA TYR A 103 2.59 -6.31 7.87
C TYR A 103 1.11 -6.39 7.51
N GLN A 104 0.26 -5.87 8.39
CA GLN A 104 -1.12 -5.53 8.08
C GLN A 104 -1.21 -4.00 7.94
N ILE A 105 -1.96 -3.51 6.95
CA ILE A 105 -2.13 -2.08 6.68
C ILE A 105 -3.48 -1.64 7.28
N MET A 106 -3.44 -1.01 8.44
CA MET A 106 -4.62 -0.59 9.17
C MET A 106 -5.15 0.76 8.66
N ALA A 107 -6.47 0.82 8.50
CA ALA A 107 -7.20 1.99 8.02
C ALA A 107 -7.02 3.22 8.93
N PRO A 108 -7.14 4.44 8.38
CA PRO A 108 -7.18 5.66 9.17
C PRO A 108 -8.30 5.60 10.22
N SER A 109 -7.93 5.72 11.49
CA SER A 109 -8.87 5.83 12.60
C SER A 109 -9.15 7.30 12.87
N ALA A 110 -10.24 7.84 12.31
CA ALA A 110 -10.67 9.20 12.64
C ALA A 110 -11.33 9.32 14.03
N VAL A 111 -11.69 8.21 14.67
CA VAL A 111 -12.51 8.25 15.90
C VAL A 111 -12.17 7.08 16.81
N ALA A 112 -11.98 7.35 18.11
CA ALA A 112 -11.76 6.38 19.18
C ALA A 112 -12.90 5.35 19.38
N THR A 113 -13.98 5.42 18.58
CA THR A 113 -15.17 4.57 18.64
C THR A 113 -15.31 3.60 17.46
N VAL A 114 -14.45 3.70 16.45
CA VAL A 114 -14.35 2.69 15.38
C VAL A 114 -13.60 1.49 15.94
N PRO A 115 -14.02 0.22 15.70
CA PRO A 115 -13.24 -0.93 16.12
C PRO A 115 -11.84 -0.79 15.52
N SER A 116 -10.86 -0.52 16.38
CA SER A 116 -9.45 -0.42 16.02
C SER A 116 -9.01 -1.78 15.47
N GLY A 117 -9.08 -1.95 14.15
CA GLY A 117 -8.82 -3.24 13.54
C GLY A 117 -9.42 -3.46 12.16
N LEU A 118 -9.68 -2.42 11.37
CA LEU A 118 -9.94 -2.62 9.94
C LEU A 118 -8.62 -2.52 9.17
N VAL A 119 -8.32 -3.53 8.36
CA VAL A 119 -7.06 -3.64 7.60
C VAL A 119 -7.34 -3.92 6.13
N TRP A 120 -6.38 -3.61 5.27
CA TRP A 120 -6.42 -4.03 3.86
C TRP A 120 -6.52 -5.55 3.76
N SER A 121 -7.47 -6.03 2.96
CA SER A 121 -7.68 -7.42 2.63
C SER A 121 -7.91 -7.59 1.14
N LEU A 122 -7.31 -8.64 0.57
CA LEU A 122 -7.50 -9.06 -0.80
C LEU A 122 -8.31 -10.35 -0.81
N ALA A 123 -9.62 -10.28 -1.07
CA ALA A 123 -10.52 -11.44 -0.92
C ALA A 123 -10.28 -12.56 -1.95
N SER A 124 -9.84 -12.19 -3.15
CA SER A 124 -9.44 -13.08 -4.24
C SER A 124 -8.24 -12.46 -4.97
N GLY A 125 -7.51 -13.22 -5.77
CA GLY A 125 -6.30 -12.74 -6.44
C GLY A 125 -6.59 -11.74 -7.57
N GLU A 126 -6.19 -12.08 -8.79
CA GLU A 126 -6.21 -11.20 -9.97
C GLU A 126 -7.48 -10.35 -10.13
N GLY A 127 -7.29 -9.04 -10.33
CA GLY A 127 -8.34 -8.07 -10.63
C GLY A 127 -9.26 -7.74 -9.46
N THR A 128 -9.02 -8.29 -8.27
CA THR A 128 -9.88 -8.08 -7.11
C THR A 128 -9.51 -6.80 -6.39
N GLN A 129 -10.49 -5.93 -6.17
CA GLN A 129 -10.28 -4.71 -5.38
C GLN A 129 -9.88 -5.07 -3.94
N ILE A 130 -8.87 -4.35 -3.43
CA ILE A 130 -8.49 -4.40 -2.02
C ILE A 130 -9.57 -3.67 -1.21
N THR A 131 -10.06 -4.32 -0.16
CA THR A 131 -11.12 -3.78 0.69
C THR A 131 -10.69 -3.78 2.15
N LEU A 132 -11.45 -3.09 3.00
CA LEU A 132 -11.26 -3.16 4.44
C LEU A 132 -11.96 -4.39 5.04
N ALA A 133 -11.24 -5.17 5.84
CA ALA A 133 -11.78 -6.29 6.60
C ALA A 133 -11.40 -6.18 8.08
N SER A 134 -12.16 -6.87 8.95
CA SER A 134 -11.78 -7.00 10.36
C SER A 134 -10.49 -7.79 10.50
N ILE A 135 -9.58 -7.29 11.34
CA ILE A 135 -8.26 -7.86 11.58
C ILE A 135 -8.39 -9.30 12.08
N ALA A 136 -7.69 -10.22 11.41
CA ALA A 136 -7.60 -11.62 11.77
C ALA A 136 -6.13 -12.04 11.78
N LEU A 137 -5.65 -12.52 12.92
CA LEU A 137 -4.21 -12.74 13.17
C LEU A 137 -3.55 -13.79 12.25
N ASN A 138 -4.34 -14.68 11.65
CA ASN A 138 -3.85 -15.77 10.79
C ASN A 138 -4.38 -15.68 9.36
N ASP A 139 -5.01 -14.57 8.99
CA ASP A 139 -5.57 -14.38 7.65
C ASP A 139 -4.50 -13.78 6.73
N LEU A 140 -3.89 -14.63 5.90
CA LEU A 140 -2.84 -14.23 4.97
C LEU A 140 -3.35 -13.24 3.90
N SER A 141 -4.66 -13.19 3.64
CA SER A 141 -5.24 -12.19 2.72
C SER A 141 -5.08 -10.75 3.23
N GLN A 142 -4.82 -10.59 4.53
CA GLN A 142 -4.65 -9.31 5.21
C GLN A 142 -3.18 -8.93 5.42
N VAL A 143 -2.27 -9.81 5.00
CA VAL A 143 -0.84 -9.67 5.25
C VAL A 143 -0.14 -9.26 3.96
N TRP A 144 0.77 -8.30 4.10
CA TRP A 144 1.42 -7.61 2.99
C TRP A 144 2.92 -7.52 3.21
N THR A 145 3.70 -7.64 2.15
CA THR A 145 5.14 -7.41 2.14
C THR A 145 5.48 -6.21 1.28
N PHE A 146 6.42 -5.40 1.74
CA PHE A 146 6.90 -4.22 1.03
C PHE A 146 8.26 -4.53 0.42
N GLN A 147 8.31 -4.64 -0.90
CA GLN A 147 9.55 -4.84 -1.63
C GLN A 147 10.07 -3.48 -2.11
N PRO A 148 11.22 -3.00 -1.60
CA PRO A 148 11.82 -1.76 -2.09
C PRO A 148 12.06 -1.87 -3.59
N GLN A 149 11.66 -0.85 -4.33
CA GLN A 149 12.20 -0.65 -5.66
C GLN A 149 13.63 -0.17 -5.48
N SER A 150 14.60 -0.99 -5.90
CA SER A 150 15.97 -0.50 -6.06
C SER A 150 15.85 0.70 -6.98
N GLY A 151 16.11 1.89 -6.45
CA GLY A 151 16.06 3.10 -7.26
C GLY A 151 16.88 2.86 -8.51
N ASN A 152 16.41 3.38 -9.65
CA ASN A 152 17.34 3.78 -10.69
C ASN A 152 18.30 4.78 -10.03
N VAL A 153 19.36 4.27 -9.40
CA VAL A 153 20.57 5.03 -9.15
C VAL A 153 20.97 5.44 -10.56
N ALA A 154 20.84 6.72 -10.88
CA ALA A 154 21.40 7.27 -12.08
C ALA A 154 22.85 6.75 -12.17
N ARG A 155 23.10 5.82 -13.09
CA ARG A 155 24.45 5.37 -13.37
C ARG A 155 25.20 6.59 -13.91
N GLY A 156 26.17 7.06 -13.14
CA GLY A 156 27.34 7.83 -13.60
C GLY A 156 27.06 9.07 -14.44
N LEU A 157 27.10 10.23 -13.81
CA LEU A 157 27.67 11.45 -14.42
C LEU A 157 28.66 12.11 -13.45
N ASP A 158 29.44 11.31 -12.72
CA ASP A 158 30.65 11.76 -12.02
C ASP A 158 31.86 11.04 -12.62
N GLU A 159 32.11 11.27 -13.91
CA GLU A 159 33.42 11.09 -14.54
C GLU A 159 33.58 12.18 -15.61
N LEU A 160 33.83 13.41 -15.18
CA LEU A 160 34.52 14.43 -15.97
C LEU A 160 35.30 15.34 -15.00
N ASP A 161 36.40 14.79 -14.46
CA ASP A 161 37.60 15.57 -14.12
C ASP A 161 38.65 15.32 -15.21
#